data_AF-A0A954XGV8-F1
#
_entry.id   AF-A0A954XGV8-F1
#
_cell.length_a   1.000
_cell.length_b   1.000
_cell.length_c   1.000
_cell.angle_alpha   90.00
_cell.angle_beta   90.00
_cell.angle_gamma   90.00
#
_symmetry.space_group_name_H-M   'P 1'
#
loop_
_entity.id
_entity.type
_entity.pdbx_description
1 polymer ?
#
loop_
_entity_poly.entity_id
_entity_poly.type
_entity_poly.pdbx_seq_one_letter_code
_entity_poly.pdbx_strand_id
1 'polypeptide(L)'
;MNRWNLSVGRRQFLQSTAFAAAAFSTPGVFAEELMATAAMTEGPFYPDKMPLDTDNDLLVINDAITPAVGEITHLSGRVLGPSGKPIRNAFIEIWQVDNHGAYLHSGTDNSDKRDTNFQGYGRFLTDAQGRYYFRTIKPV
;
A
#
# COMPACT_ATOMS: atom_id res chain seq x y z
N MET A 1 -49.70 -28.61 -33.78
CA MET A 1 -48.21 -28.62 -33.69
C MET A 1 -47.71 -27.28 -34.22
N ASN A 2 -47.51 -26.29 -33.35
CA ASN A 2 -47.05 -24.96 -33.75
C ASN A 2 -45.52 -24.95 -33.80
N ARG A 3 -44.96 -24.81 -35.00
CA ARG A 3 -43.51 -24.63 -35.20
C ARG A 3 -43.19 -23.14 -35.05
N TRP A 4 -42.48 -22.78 -33.99
CA TRP A 4 -41.92 -21.44 -33.82
C TRP A 4 -40.71 -21.29 -34.76
N ASN A 5 -40.85 -20.48 -35.82
CA ASN A 5 -39.73 -20.10 -36.68
C ASN A 5 -39.00 -18.91 -36.06
N LEU A 6 -37.88 -19.16 -35.39
CA LEU A 6 -36.95 -18.13 -34.97
C LEU A 6 -36.03 -17.78 -36.15
N SER A 7 -36.45 -16.88 -37.04
CA SER A 7 -35.56 -16.33 -38.06
C SER A 7 -34.68 -15.23 -37.45
N VAL A 8 -33.46 -15.56 -37.05
CA VAL A 8 -32.49 -14.54 -36.64
C VAL A 8 -31.97 -13.85 -37.90
N GLY A 9 -32.29 -12.57 -38.08
CA GLY A 9 -31.80 -11.80 -39.23
C GLY A 9 -30.29 -11.58 -39.18
N ARG A 10 -29.61 -11.56 -40.33
CA ARG A 10 -28.15 -11.34 -40.44
C ARG A 10 -27.67 -10.08 -39.70
N ARG A 11 -28.45 -9.00 -39.76
CA ARG A 11 -28.18 -7.75 -39.03
C ARG A 11 -28.21 -7.96 -37.51
N GLN A 12 -29.19 -8.72 -37.03
CA GLN A 12 -29.36 -9.00 -35.62
C GLN A 12 -28.26 -9.94 -35.10
N PHE A 13 -27.84 -10.90 -35.94
CA PHE A 13 -26.68 -11.76 -35.65
C PHE A 13 -25.37 -10.98 -35.58
N LEU A 14 -25.12 -10.06 -36.52
CA LEU A 14 -23.91 -9.23 -36.48
C LEU A 14 -23.91 -8.29 -35.27
N GLN A 15 -25.05 -7.70 -34.93
CA GLN A 15 -25.18 -6.83 -33.77
C GLN A 15 -24.97 -7.59 -32.45
N SER A 16 -25.56 -8.78 -32.30
CA SER A 16 -25.39 -9.59 -31.10
C SER A 16 -23.96 -10.10 -30.94
N THR A 17 -23.31 -10.49 -32.05
CA THR A 17 -21.93 -10.95 -32.02
C THR A 17 -20.96 -9.81 -31.68
N ALA A 18 -21.19 -8.61 -32.21
CA ALA A 18 -20.39 -7.43 -31.88
C ALA A 18 -20.54 -7.02 -30.40
N PHE A 19 -21.76 -7.05 -29.86
CA PHE A 19 -21.99 -6.79 -28.44
C PHE A 19 -21.33 -7.84 -27.53
N ALA A 20 -21.45 -9.12 -27.87
CA ALA A 20 -20.81 -10.19 -27.13
C ALA A 20 -19.28 -10.06 -27.17
N ALA A 21 -18.70 -9.82 -28.35
CA ALA A 21 -17.26 -9.60 -28.49
C ALA A 21 -16.77 -8.42 -27.64
N ALA A 22 -17.48 -7.29 -27.67
CA ALA A 22 -17.16 -6.13 -26.84
C ALA A 22 -17.24 -6.44 -25.33
N ALA A 23 -18.23 -7.21 -24.89
CA ALA A 23 -18.37 -7.62 -23.50
C ALA A 23 -17.24 -8.54 -23.02
N PHE A 24 -16.67 -9.35 -23.90
CA PHE A 24 -15.54 -10.25 -23.58
C PHE A 24 -14.17 -9.60 -23.79
N SER A 25 -14.06 -8.56 -24.63
CA SER A 25 -12.78 -7.93 -24.99
C SER A 25 -12.51 -6.61 -24.28
N THR A 26 -13.42 -6.12 -23.44
CA THR A 26 -13.24 -4.87 -22.68
C THR A 26 -12.72 -5.18 -21.28
N PRO A 27 -11.39 -5.12 -21.04
CA PRO A 27 -10.86 -5.27 -19.69
C PRO A 27 -11.43 -4.18 -18.78
N GLY A 28 -12.03 -4.58 -17.66
CA GLY A 28 -12.51 -3.68 -16.62
C GLY A 28 -14.03 -3.54 -16.48
N VAL A 29 -14.85 -4.11 -17.35
CA VAL A 29 -16.33 -4.09 -17.20
C VAL A 29 -16.80 -4.84 -15.94
N PHE A 30 -15.96 -5.70 -15.38
CA PHE A 30 -16.16 -6.39 -14.10
C PHE A 30 -15.01 -6.16 -13.11
N ALA A 31 -14.21 -5.10 -13.28
CA ALA A 31 -13.23 -4.75 -12.25
C ALA A 31 -14.01 -4.32 -11.01
N GLU A 32 -13.89 -5.12 -9.95
CA GLU A 32 -14.38 -4.76 -8.62
C GLU A 32 -13.69 -3.43 -8.22
N GLU A 33 -14.50 -2.38 -8.09
CA GLU A 33 -14.00 -1.06 -7.72
C GLU A 33 -13.37 -1.19 -6.33
N LEU A 34 -12.06 -0.95 -6.25
CA LEU A 34 -11.36 -1.10 -4.97
C LEU A 34 -11.91 -0.07 -3.99
N MET A 35 -12.27 -0.54 -2.79
CA MET A 35 -12.59 0.38 -1.71
C MET A 35 -11.37 1.24 -1.41
N ALA A 36 -11.55 2.56 -1.48
CA ALA A 36 -10.49 3.49 -1.13
C ALA A 36 -10.04 3.25 0.32
N THR A 37 -8.73 3.25 0.54
CA THR A 37 -8.17 3.25 1.89
C THR A 37 -8.72 4.45 2.65
N ALA A 38 -9.19 4.23 3.88
CA ALA A 38 -9.74 5.29 4.70
C ALA A 38 -8.72 6.43 4.88
N ALA A 39 -9.18 7.67 4.82
CA ALA A 39 -8.34 8.81 5.16
C ALA A 39 -7.97 8.75 6.65
N MET A 40 -6.70 9.01 6.95
CA MET A 40 -6.19 9.08 8.31
C MET A 40 -5.32 10.33 8.42
N THR A 41 -5.40 11.02 9.56
CA THR A 41 -4.47 12.10 9.87
C THR A 41 -3.15 11.50 10.37
N GLU A 42 -2.07 12.28 10.34
CA GLU A 42 -0.76 11.90 10.90
C GLU A 42 -0.83 11.50 12.39
N GLY A 43 -1.90 11.89 13.09
CA GLY A 43 -2.09 11.62 14.51
C GLY A 43 -1.15 12.47 15.37
N PRO A 44 -1.18 12.27 16.70
CA PRO A 44 -0.49 13.16 17.64
C PRO A 44 1.03 12.94 17.74
N PHE A 45 1.59 11.91 17.10
CA PHE A 45 2.98 11.47 17.30
C PHE A 45 3.78 11.28 16.01
N TYR A 46 3.41 11.99 14.94
CA TYR A 46 4.30 12.12 13.79
C TYR A 46 5.61 12.84 14.20
N PRO A 47 6.78 12.48 13.66
CA PRO A 47 8.04 13.05 14.13
C PRO A 47 8.08 14.57 14.10
N ASP A 48 8.40 15.18 15.24
CA ASP A 48 8.59 16.64 15.37
C ASP A 48 9.96 17.09 14.86
N LYS A 49 10.90 16.15 14.76
CA LYS A 49 12.23 16.30 14.16
C LYS A 49 12.52 15.09 13.29
N MET A 50 12.70 15.33 11.99
CA MET A 50 12.99 14.25 11.05
C MET A 50 14.37 13.66 11.32
N PRO A 51 14.51 12.33 11.33
CA PRO A 51 15.81 11.68 11.39
C PRO A 51 16.59 11.94 10.09
N LEU A 52 17.92 11.83 10.16
CA LEU A 52 18.78 11.98 8.98
C LEU A 52 18.62 10.79 8.03
N ASP A 53 18.58 9.59 8.62
CA ASP A 53 18.23 8.38 7.89
C ASP A 53 16.71 8.20 7.89
N THR A 54 16.17 7.96 6.71
CA THR A 54 14.73 7.92 6.43
C THR A 54 14.39 6.86 5.41
N ASP A 55 15.29 5.90 5.18
CA ASP A 55 15.05 4.84 4.20
C ASP A 55 13.94 3.87 4.66
N ASN A 56 13.85 2.72 3.99
CA ASN A 56 12.83 1.73 4.26
C ASN A 56 13.28 0.58 5.18
N ASP A 57 14.43 0.71 5.83
CA ASP A 57 14.99 -0.28 6.75
C ASP A 57 15.18 0.32 8.14
N LEU A 58 14.11 0.32 8.93
CA LEU A 58 14.10 0.94 10.25
C LEU A 58 14.95 0.20 11.30
N LEU A 59 15.56 -0.94 10.93
CA LEU A 59 16.36 -1.76 11.82
C LEU A 59 17.82 -1.33 11.92
N VAL A 60 18.36 -0.65 10.89
CA VAL A 60 19.77 -0.31 10.81
C VAL A 60 19.87 1.14 10.38
N ILE A 61 20.42 1.96 11.27
CA ILE A 61 20.59 3.40 11.02
C ILE A 61 21.97 3.63 10.42
N ASN A 62 22.04 4.18 9.20
CA ASN A 62 23.27 4.36 8.44
C ASN A 62 24.10 3.05 8.35
N ASP A 63 25.38 3.12 8.68
CA ASP A 63 26.31 1.98 8.68
C ASP A 63 26.46 1.31 10.07
N ALA A 64 25.47 1.48 10.96
CA ALA A 64 25.53 0.89 12.30
C ALA A 64 25.53 -0.65 12.23
N ILE A 65 26.32 -1.29 13.11
CA ILE A 65 26.40 -2.75 13.20
C ILE A 65 25.41 -3.35 14.20
N THR A 66 24.77 -2.51 15.01
CA THR A 66 23.82 -2.92 16.04
C THR A 66 22.41 -2.65 15.55
N PRO A 67 21.60 -3.68 15.26
CA PRO A 67 20.23 -3.48 14.81
C PRO A 67 19.30 -3.15 15.98
N ALA A 68 18.14 -2.59 15.65
CA ALA A 68 17.04 -2.38 16.59
C ALA A 68 16.57 -3.68 17.26
N VAL A 69 16.05 -3.55 18.48
CA VAL A 69 15.48 -4.66 19.25
C VAL A 69 13.98 -4.77 19.00
N GLY A 70 13.50 -5.97 18.66
CA GLY A 70 12.07 -6.27 18.52
C GLY A 70 11.78 -7.47 17.62
N GLU A 71 10.50 -7.75 17.40
CA GLU A 71 10.06 -8.78 16.45
C GLU A 71 10.19 -8.24 15.02
N ILE A 72 11.23 -8.67 14.29
CA ILE A 72 11.49 -8.23 12.91
C ILE A 72 10.28 -8.54 12.03
N THR A 73 9.78 -7.49 11.37
CA THR A 73 8.58 -7.51 10.55
C THR A 73 8.87 -6.96 9.15
N HIS A 74 8.39 -7.68 8.15
CA HIS A 74 8.48 -7.30 6.75
C HIS A 74 7.12 -6.75 6.31
N LEU A 75 7.01 -5.44 6.18
CA LEU A 75 5.79 -4.76 5.76
C LEU A 75 5.85 -4.48 4.26
N SER A 76 4.94 -5.07 3.48
CA SER A 76 4.92 -4.89 2.04
C SER A 76 3.51 -4.90 1.48
N GLY A 77 3.34 -4.31 0.30
CA GLY A 77 2.06 -4.24 -0.36
C GLY A 77 2.13 -3.52 -1.70
N ARG A 78 0.97 -3.09 -2.19
CA ARG A 78 0.84 -2.32 -3.44
C ARG A 78 -0.07 -1.12 -3.24
N VAL A 79 0.31 0.01 -3.84
CA VAL A 79 -0.54 1.19 -3.96
C VAL A 79 -1.24 1.13 -5.31
N LEU A 80 -2.57 1.07 -5.27
CA LEU A 80 -3.44 0.99 -6.43
C LEU A 80 -4.37 2.20 -6.44
N GLY A 81 -4.68 2.71 -7.63
CA GLY A 81 -5.78 3.67 -7.80
C GLY A 81 -7.15 2.98 -7.79
N PRO A 82 -8.26 3.73 -7.80
CA PRO A 82 -9.62 3.17 -7.75
C PRO A 82 -9.93 2.18 -8.88
N SER A 83 -9.32 2.36 -10.06
CA SER A 83 -9.44 1.45 -11.21
C SER A 83 -8.57 0.18 -11.10
N GLY A 84 -7.92 -0.08 -9.97
CA GLY A 84 -7.01 -1.20 -9.76
C GLY A 84 -5.63 -1.04 -10.41
N LYS A 85 -5.37 0.08 -11.08
CA LYS A 85 -4.07 0.35 -11.73
C LYS A 85 -3.00 0.69 -10.68
N PRO A 86 -1.78 0.14 -10.79
CA PRO A 86 -0.70 0.47 -9.87
C PRO A 86 -0.25 1.93 -10.01
N ILE A 87 0.06 2.54 -8.88
CA ILE A 87 0.61 3.89 -8.82
C ILE A 87 2.12 3.79 -8.61
N ARG A 88 2.88 4.20 -9.62
CA ARG A 88 4.34 4.31 -9.56
C ARG A 88 4.76 5.61 -8.87
N ASN A 89 5.88 5.58 -8.15
CA ASN A 89 6.45 6.74 -7.44
C ASN A 89 5.47 7.37 -6.43
N ALA A 90 4.55 6.58 -5.88
CA ALA A 90 3.79 7.00 -4.72
C ALA A 90 4.76 7.09 -3.54
N PHE A 91 4.75 8.22 -2.84
CA PHE A 91 5.56 8.45 -1.65
C PHE A 91 4.81 7.90 -0.44
N ILE A 92 5.40 6.90 0.20
CA ILE A 92 4.84 6.23 1.37
C ILE A 92 5.74 6.54 2.55
N GLU A 93 5.12 6.94 3.65
CA GLU A 93 5.79 7.18 4.92
C GLU A 93 5.16 6.29 5.98
N ILE A 94 6.00 5.76 6.86
CA ILE A 94 5.57 5.09 8.08
C ILE A 94 6.26 5.72 9.28
N TRP A 95 5.54 5.81 10.39
CA TRP A 95 6.07 6.17 11.69
C TRP A 95 5.43 5.25 12.74
N GLN A 96 6.22 4.81 13.70
CA GLN A 96 5.75 3.86 14.72
C GLN A 96 6.60 3.93 15.98
N VAL A 97 6.11 3.28 17.03
CA VAL A 97 6.87 3.05 18.26
C VAL A 97 7.95 1.97 18.07
N ASP A 98 8.96 2.05 18.93
CA ASP A 98 9.94 0.99 19.15
C ASP A 98 9.41 -0.14 20.06
N ASN A 99 10.26 -1.09 20.44
CA ASN A 99 9.96 -2.19 21.38
C ASN A 99 9.61 -1.73 22.81
N HIS A 100 9.92 -0.49 23.19
CA HIS A 100 9.54 0.10 24.47
C HIS A 100 8.27 0.94 24.38
N GLY A 101 7.63 1.00 23.20
CA GLY A 101 6.44 1.79 22.94
C GLY A 101 6.73 3.28 22.75
N ALA A 102 7.97 3.67 22.46
CA ALA A 102 8.36 5.08 22.36
C ALA A 102 8.34 5.57 20.90
N TYR A 103 7.63 6.69 20.66
CA TYR A 103 7.65 7.37 19.37
C TYR A 103 8.90 8.25 19.20
N LEU A 104 9.28 8.55 17.96
CA LEU A 104 10.22 9.63 17.65
C LEU A 104 9.54 11.01 17.75
N HIS A 105 9.03 11.36 18.93
CA HIS A 105 8.29 12.60 19.16
C HIS A 105 8.50 13.11 20.59
N SER A 106 8.63 14.42 20.80
CA SER A 106 8.87 15.00 22.14
C SER A 106 7.74 14.75 23.14
N GLY A 107 6.51 14.54 22.66
CA GLY A 107 5.34 14.24 23.49
C GLY A 107 5.19 12.77 23.90
N THR A 108 6.15 11.88 23.61
CA THR A 108 6.09 10.47 24.03
C THR A 108 6.47 10.34 25.51
N ASP A 109 5.66 9.63 26.31
CA ASP A 109 5.84 9.54 27.77
C ASP A 109 7.10 8.77 28.21
N ASN A 110 7.56 7.85 27.37
CA ASN A 110 8.67 6.90 27.59
C ASN A 110 9.90 7.22 26.75
N SER A 111 10.12 8.50 26.44
CA SER A 111 11.24 8.97 25.61
C SER A 111 12.62 8.57 26.15
N ASP A 112 12.74 8.38 27.47
CA ASP A 112 13.94 7.94 28.18
C ASP A 112 14.33 6.48 27.91
N LYS A 113 13.37 5.65 27.49
CA LYS A 113 13.57 4.22 27.19
C LYS A 113 13.73 3.93 25.70
N ARG A 114 13.75 4.97 24.85
CA ARG A 114 13.78 4.80 23.41
C ARG A 114 15.00 3.99 22.96
N ASP A 115 14.79 3.01 22.09
CA ASP A 115 15.84 2.29 21.41
C ASP A 115 16.53 3.22 20.41
N THR A 116 17.77 3.60 20.74
CA THR A 116 18.60 4.47 19.91
C THR A 116 19.02 3.86 18.58
N ASN A 117 18.85 2.54 18.39
CA ASN A 117 19.14 1.83 17.16
C ASN A 117 17.90 1.66 16.26
N PHE A 118 16.71 2.04 16.74
CA PHE A 118 15.49 1.99 15.94
C PHE A 118 15.19 3.35 15.30
N GLN A 119 14.97 3.36 14.00
CA GLN A 119 14.79 4.61 13.25
C GLN A 119 13.45 5.29 13.53
N GLY A 120 12.38 4.51 13.78
CA GLY A 120 11.05 5.01 14.14
C GLY A 120 10.26 5.71 13.01
N TYR A 121 10.92 6.06 11.91
CA TYR A 121 10.32 6.64 10.71
C TYR A 121 11.00 6.08 9.46
N GLY A 122 10.26 5.89 8.38
CA GLY A 122 10.85 5.52 7.09
C GLY A 122 9.98 5.93 5.93
N ARG A 123 10.61 6.06 4.75
CA ARG A 123 9.92 6.40 3.51
C ARG A 123 10.32 5.50 2.35
N PHE A 124 9.40 5.33 1.41
CA PHE A 124 9.63 4.53 0.22
C PHE A 124 8.88 5.12 -0.98
N LEU A 125 9.49 5.01 -2.18
CA LEU A 125 8.83 5.31 -3.44
C LEU A 125 8.43 4.02 -4.13
N THR A 126 7.13 3.87 -4.44
CA THR A 126 6.65 2.66 -5.10
C THR A 126 7.29 2.43 -6.47
N ASP A 127 7.50 1.16 -6.81
CA ASP A 127 8.02 0.79 -8.12
C ASP A 127 6.96 0.90 -9.24
N ALA A 128 7.32 0.48 -10.47
CA ALA A 128 6.43 0.52 -11.61
C ALA A 128 5.16 -0.36 -11.47
N GLN A 129 5.18 -1.33 -10.56
CA GLN A 129 4.04 -2.20 -10.24
C GLN A 129 3.28 -1.72 -8.99
N GLY A 130 3.64 -0.55 -8.47
CA GLY A 130 3.07 0.06 -7.27
C GLY A 130 3.50 -0.60 -5.98
N ARG A 131 4.53 -1.47 -5.99
CA ARG A 131 4.96 -2.22 -4.81
C ARG A 131 5.77 -1.35 -3.87
N TYR A 132 5.62 -1.61 -2.58
CA TYR A 132 6.46 -1.06 -1.51
C TYR A 132 6.95 -2.14 -0.57
N TYR A 133 8.04 -1.86 0.12
CA TYR A 133 8.63 -2.75 1.12
C TYR A 133 9.30 -1.93 2.22
N PHE A 134 9.05 -2.32 3.47
CA PHE A 134 9.74 -1.84 4.66
C PHE A 134 10.21 -3.03 5.49
N ARG A 135 11.39 -2.89 6.08
CA ARG A 135 11.86 -3.75 7.16
C ARG A 135 11.80 -2.96 8.45
N THR A 136 11.05 -3.47 9.42
CA THR A 136 10.78 -2.78 10.69
C THR A 136 10.66 -3.82 11.82
N ILE A 137 10.22 -3.39 13.00
CA ILE A 137 9.78 -4.27 14.07
C ILE A 137 8.25 -4.20 14.20
N LYS A 138 7.64 -5.24 14.75
CA LYS A 138 6.24 -5.20 15.15
C LYS A 138 6.09 -4.20 16.32
N PRO A 139 5.24 -3.17 16.20
CA PRO A 139 4.96 -2.26 17.31
C PRO A 139 4.36 -3.02 18.51
N VAL A 140 4.70 -2.57 19.73
CA VAL A 140 4.13 -3.09 21.00
C VAL A 140 2.80 -2.45 21.36
#